data_AF-A0A3L8D3R2-F1
#
_entry.id   AF-A0A3L8D3R2-F1
#
_cell.length_a   1.000
_cell.length_b   1.000
_cell.length_c   1.000
_cell.angle_alpha   90.00
_cell.angle_beta   90.00
_cell.angle_gamma   90.00
#
_symmetry.space_group_name_H-M   'P 1'
#
loop_
_entity.id
_entity.type
_entity.pdbx_description
1 polymer ?
#
loop_
_entity_poly.entity_id
_entity_poly.type
_entity_poly.pdbx_seq_one_letter_code
_entity_poly.pdbx_strand_id
1 'polypeptide(L)'
;MDQIMEENIDSKIKADVKTNQTETTKPDMEIKSSTSGSTEETEYAASYLKTGISRGITYQVKLLTWIAWKLMYKNESVSDWWLATEVRDARGFHDMVLKYVPSEEGDSTPNRKYLYRFVQIKHKMNLSEVAKISVGSLMSEKHIERQYSLIYLFKSYLNMLKKFEGITPDQIVDLTIFTNKDIGALKFLVPVAKDGIFDFEGKGKRYRMDIPMFQIDSRMLTCLRQVRSDDALILGFLKKLVFAVGQPCEPELEELITRDMGRLYRFPDFFYNDLYKSIIEWFLSYDNGKAPYLTKRHVTENLAKTHHMLLQAKNVEEVFTTNALSKLTDEMKSLSLSLSSPSLSPQSSAGFTI
;
A
#
# COMPACT_ATOMS: atom_id res chain seq x y z
N MET A 1 -59.95 -29.02 -6.47
CA MET A 1 -61.35 -29.27 -6.11
C MET A 1 -61.36 -30.54 -5.29
N ASP A 2 -61.53 -30.61 -3.98
CA ASP A 2 -61.80 -29.70 -2.86
C ASP A 2 -61.25 -30.45 -1.61
N GLN A 3 -60.49 -29.87 -0.67
CA GLN A 3 -60.98 -29.18 0.54
C GLN A 3 -62.06 -30.01 1.28
N ILE A 4 -61.97 -30.40 2.57
CA ILE A 4 -61.68 -29.63 3.79
C ILE A 4 -61.71 -30.58 5.01
N MET A 5 -60.87 -30.28 6.02
CA MET A 5 -61.03 -30.28 7.51
C MET A 5 -61.89 -31.37 8.23
N GLU A 6 -61.75 -31.69 9.52
CA GLU A 6 -61.21 -30.98 10.69
C GLU A 6 -61.06 -31.97 11.89
N GLU A 7 -60.03 -31.73 12.69
CA GLU A 7 -59.87 -31.83 14.15
C GLU A 7 -60.75 -32.71 15.07
N ASN A 8 -60.08 -33.37 16.04
CA ASN A 8 -60.28 -33.30 17.52
C ASN A 8 -59.73 -34.58 18.20
N ILE A 9 -59.16 -34.64 19.42
CA ILE A 9 -58.76 -33.72 20.50
C ILE A 9 -58.07 -34.60 21.59
N ASP A 10 -57.11 -34.05 22.34
CA ASP A 10 -56.69 -34.36 23.74
C ASP A 10 -56.31 -35.80 24.19
N SER A 11 -55.46 -36.04 25.19
CA SER A 11 -54.56 -35.26 26.07
C SER A 11 -53.84 -36.26 27.01
N LYS A 12 -52.87 -35.74 27.80
CA LYS A 12 -52.11 -36.31 28.95
C LYS A 12 -50.73 -36.90 28.57
N ILE A 13 -49.64 -36.13 28.57
CA ILE A 13 -48.89 -35.50 29.70
C ILE A 13 -48.28 -36.52 30.68
N LYS A 14 -46.97 -36.74 30.59
CA LYS A 14 -45.90 -36.44 31.59
C LYS A 14 -44.54 -36.92 31.03
N ALA A 15 -43.62 -35.99 30.71
CA ALA A 15 -42.38 -35.67 31.48
C ALA A 15 -41.24 -36.68 31.18
N ASP A 16 -39.99 -36.36 30.82
CA ASP A 16 -39.15 -35.17 30.94
C ASP A 16 -37.94 -35.26 29.96
N VAL A 17 -37.15 -34.18 29.89
CA VAL A 17 -35.86 -33.96 29.19
C VAL A 17 -35.96 -33.29 27.81
N LYS A 18 -36.04 -31.94 27.84
CA LYS A 18 -35.72 -31.04 26.71
C LYS A 18 -34.39 -30.33 26.99
N THR A 19 -33.41 -30.50 26.11
CA THR A 19 -32.28 -29.59 25.94
C THR A 19 -32.54 -28.78 24.67
N ASN A 20 -32.90 -27.50 24.83
CA ASN A 20 -33.27 -26.61 23.74
C ASN A 20 -32.04 -25.90 23.16
N GLN A 21 -31.98 -25.91 21.83
CA GLN A 21 -31.45 -24.85 20.99
C GLN A 21 -32.20 -23.53 21.26
N THR A 22 -31.50 -22.39 21.23
CA THR A 22 -32.10 -21.16 20.69
C THR A 22 -31.06 -20.15 20.22
N GLU A 23 -31.34 -19.63 19.03
CA GLU A 23 -30.85 -18.39 18.43
C GLU A 23 -30.95 -17.20 19.40
N THR A 24 -30.02 -16.25 19.30
CA THR A 24 -30.22 -14.90 19.85
C THR A 24 -29.73 -13.81 18.90
N THR A 25 -30.71 -13.00 18.54
CA THR A 25 -30.76 -11.76 17.78
C THR A 25 -29.99 -10.63 18.51
N LYS A 26 -29.40 -9.70 17.75
CA LYS A 26 -28.80 -8.46 18.25
C LYS A 26 -29.84 -7.55 18.94
N PRO A 27 -29.46 -6.77 19.96
CA PRO A 27 -30.17 -5.56 20.33
C PRO A 27 -29.50 -4.29 19.78
N ASP A 28 -30.35 -3.35 19.36
CA ASP A 28 -30.06 -1.95 19.07
C ASP A 28 -29.62 -1.20 20.33
N MET A 29 -28.72 -0.22 20.18
CA MET A 29 -28.26 0.61 21.29
C MET A 29 -28.70 2.07 21.09
N GLU A 30 -29.80 2.41 21.76
CA GLU A 30 -30.23 3.79 22.04
C GLU A 30 -29.26 4.47 23.02
N ILE A 31 -29.01 5.75 22.78
CA ILE A 31 -28.27 6.67 23.66
C ILE A 31 -29.21 7.15 24.76
N LYS A 32 -28.91 6.84 26.04
CA LYS A 32 -29.30 7.69 27.18
C LYS A 32 -28.22 7.70 28.27
N SER A 33 -27.89 8.92 28.70
CA SER A 33 -26.99 9.33 29.76
C SER A 33 -27.56 9.07 31.17
N SER A 34 -26.73 8.60 32.11
CA SER A 34 -26.29 9.33 33.32
C SER A 34 -25.87 8.40 34.48
N THR A 35 -24.56 8.41 34.76
CA THR A 35 -23.85 8.45 36.05
C THR A 35 -24.20 7.47 37.19
N SER A 36 -23.30 6.53 37.47
CA SER A 36 -22.68 6.35 38.81
C SER A 36 -21.34 5.60 38.68
N GLY A 37 -20.35 5.99 39.48
CA GLY A 37 -18.94 5.69 39.28
C GLY A 37 -18.51 4.27 39.67
N SER A 38 -17.59 3.74 38.87
CA SER A 38 -16.39 3.06 39.37
C SER A 38 -15.28 3.32 38.35
N THR A 39 -14.27 4.05 38.77
CA THR A 39 -13.00 4.21 38.04
C THR A 39 -12.24 2.90 38.13
N GLU A 40 -12.55 1.97 37.23
CA GLU A 40 -11.54 1.04 36.74
C GLU A 40 -10.80 1.75 35.62
N GLU A 41 -9.69 2.42 35.96
CA GLU A 41 -8.65 2.68 34.98
C GLU A 41 -8.21 1.30 34.45
N THR A 42 -8.76 0.93 33.30
CA THR A 42 -8.41 -0.33 32.64
C THR A 42 -6.93 -0.28 32.30
N GLU A 43 -6.13 -1.00 33.09
CA GLU A 43 -4.84 -1.52 32.61
C GLU A 43 -5.08 -2.02 31.18
N TYR A 44 -4.23 -1.63 30.24
CA TYR A 44 -4.33 -1.94 28.81
C TYR A 44 -5.26 -1.08 27.95
N ALA A 45 -5.49 0.19 28.29
CA ALA A 45 -6.05 1.17 27.35
C ALA A 45 -5.30 1.19 26.00
N ALA A 46 -3.99 0.88 25.98
CA ALA A 46 -3.16 0.77 24.77
C ALA A 46 -3.17 -0.62 24.08
N SER A 47 -3.98 -1.59 24.52
CA SER A 47 -4.03 -2.92 23.88
C SER A 47 -4.38 -2.85 22.40
N TYR A 48 -5.23 -1.90 21.99
CA TYR A 48 -5.57 -1.68 20.58
C TYR A 48 -4.33 -1.30 19.73
N LEU A 49 -3.32 -0.64 20.31
CA LEU A 49 -2.03 -0.38 19.65
C LEU A 49 -1.22 -1.66 19.43
N LYS A 50 -1.52 -2.75 20.15
CA LYS A 50 -0.97 -4.10 19.90
C LYS A 50 -1.83 -4.91 18.92
N THR A 51 -2.97 -4.39 18.47
CA THR A 51 -3.90 -5.07 17.54
C THR A 51 -3.69 -4.65 16.08
N GLY A 52 -4.55 -5.18 15.18
CA GLY A 52 -4.47 -5.12 13.71
C GLY A 52 -4.01 -3.82 13.03
N ILE A 53 -4.33 -2.66 13.62
CA ILE A 53 -4.09 -1.34 13.01
C ILE A 53 -2.60 -1.01 12.97
N SER A 54 -1.87 -1.16 14.08
CA SER A 54 -0.45 -0.82 14.15
C SER A 54 0.38 -1.69 13.21
N ARG A 55 0.11 -2.99 13.16
CA ARG A 55 0.77 -3.92 12.23
C ARG A 55 0.41 -3.65 10.77
N GLY A 56 -0.82 -3.20 10.48
CA GLY A 56 -1.20 -2.75 9.14
C GLY A 56 -0.34 -1.57 8.68
N ILE A 57 -0.15 -0.58 9.57
CA ILE A 57 0.74 0.57 9.34
C ILE A 57 2.19 0.10 9.21
N THR A 58 2.69 -0.77 10.10
CA THR A 58 4.06 -1.32 10.02
C THR A 58 4.31 -1.99 8.68
N TYR A 59 3.39 -2.83 8.20
CA TYR A 59 3.51 -3.48 6.90
C TYR A 59 3.56 -2.46 5.75
N GLN A 60 2.68 -1.45 5.78
CA GLN A 60 2.65 -0.39 4.79
C GLN A 60 3.96 0.41 4.77
N VAL A 61 4.48 0.81 5.93
CA VAL A 61 5.76 1.52 6.05
C VAL A 61 6.91 0.66 5.52
N LYS A 62 7.00 -0.62 5.89
CA LYS A 62 8.02 -1.53 5.35
C LYS A 62 7.95 -1.64 3.82
N LEU A 63 6.74 -1.68 3.26
CA LEU A 63 6.57 -1.69 1.80
C LEU A 63 6.99 -0.35 1.17
N LEU A 64 6.69 0.78 1.82
CA LEU A 64 7.16 2.10 1.38
C LEU A 64 8.69 2.19 1.42
N THR A 65 9.34 1.61 2.42
CA THR A 65 10.81 1.48 2.51
C THR A 65 11.37 0.67 1.36
N TRP A 66 10.78 -0.48 1.04
CA TRP A 66 11.15 -1.26 -0.15
C TRP A 66 11.06 -0.40 -1.41
N ILE A 67 9.93 0.27 -1.63
CA ILE A 67 9.66 1.02 -2.85
C ILE A 67 10.63 2.20 -2.99
N ALA A 68 10.87 2.95 -1.91
CA ALA A 68 11.88 4.01 -1.87
C ALA A 68 13.26 3.46 -2.26
N TRP A 69 13.66 2.32 -1.68
CA TRP A 69 14.92 1.65 -2.03
C TRP A 69 14.99 1.26 -3.51
N LYS A 70 13.94 0.64 -4.08
CA LYS A 70 13.91 0.24 -5.49
C LYS A 70 13.97 1.42 -6.46
N LEU A 71 13.30 2.51 -6.11
CA LEU A 71 13.35 3.74 -6.88
C LEU A 71 14.76 4.37 -6.88
N MET A 72 15.55 4.16 -5.84
CA MET A 72 16.95 4.57 -5.80
C MET A 72 17.88 3.59 -6.54
N TYR A 73 17.70 2.29 -6.32
CA TYR A 73 18.66 1.26 -6.72
C TYR A 73 18.51 0.79 -8.18
N LYS A 74 17.29 0.74 -8.74
CA LYS A 74 17.02 0.06 -10.02
C LYS A 74 16.48 0.93 -11.15
N ASN A 75 16.32 2.24 -10.96
CA ASN A 75 15.46 3.01 -11.85
C ASN A 75 16.23 3.99 -12.76
N GLU A 76 16.81 3.46 -13.84
CA GLU A 76 17.31 4.30 -14.96
C GLU A 76 16.14 4.93 -15.76
N SER A 77 14.93 4.37 -15.64
CA SER A 77 13.73 4.78 -16.39
C SER A 77 12.88 5.88 -15.73
N VAL A 78 13.31 6.41 -14.58
CA VAL A 78 12.61 7.49 -13.88
C VAL A 78 13.60 8.54 -13.39
N SER A 79 13.56 9.74 -13.96
CA SER A 79 14.44 10.85 -13.56
C SER A 79 14.09 11.38 -12.17
N ASP A 80 12.81 11.64 -11.96
CA ASP A 80 12.22 12.25 -10.77
C ASP A 80 10.94 11.53 -10.37
N TRP A 81 10.77 11.35 -9.08
CA TRP A 81 9.63 10.66 -8.50
C TRP A 81 9.19 11.28 -7.18
N TRP A 82 7.91 11.14 -6.91
CA TRP A 82 7.23 11.57 -5.70
C TRP A 82 6.33 10.43 -5.21
N LEU A 83 6.50 10.06 -3.95
CA LEU A 83 5.71 9.04 -3.29
C LEU A 83 4.79 9.70 -2.26
N ALA A 84 3.51 9.38 -2.30
CA ALA A 84 2.53 9.79 -1.30
C ALA A 84 1.79 8.58 -0.74
N THR A 85 1.19 8.77 0.43
CA THR A 85 0.42 7.77 1.16
C THR A 85 -0.82 8.44 1.76
N GLU A 86 -1.86 7.65 2.06
CA GLU A 86 -3.13 8.12 2.64
C GLU A 86 -3.79 9.28 1.87
N VAL A 87 -3.63 9.28 0.54
CA VAL A 87 -4.13 10.35 -0.33
C VAL A 87 -5.66 10.33 -0.40
N ARG A 88 -6.31 11.27 0.29
CA ARG A 88 -7.78 11.37 0.40
C ARG A 88 -8.50 11.29 -0.95
N ASP A 89 -8.01 12.01 -1.96
CA ASP A 89 -8.68 12.11 -3.27
C ASP A 89 -8.41 10.90 -4.17
N ALA A 90 -7.56 9.95 -3.75
CA ALA A 90 -7.30 8.67 -4.39
C ALA A 90 -7.93 7.49 -3.61
N ARG A 91 -8.93 7.75 -2.74
CA ARG A 91 -9.53 6.73 -1.85
C ARG A 91 -9.94 5.46 -2.59
N GLY A 92 -9.42 4.32 -2.13
CA GLY A 92 -9.52 3.02 -2.78
C GLY A 92 -8.19 2.55 -3.37
N PHE A 93 -7.31 3.47 -3.73
CA PHE A 93 -5.91 3.21 -4.09
C PHE A 93 -4.98 4.25 -3.44
N HIS A 94 -5.36 4.70 -2.24
CA HIS A 94 -4.70 5.77 -1.51
C HIS A 94 -3.51 5.31 -0.66
N ASP A 95 -3.37 4.00 -0.45
CA ASP A 95 -2.38 3.43 0.47
C ASP A 95 -0.97 3.75 -0.03
N MET A 96 -0.80 3.91 -1.36
CA MET A 96 0.39 4.50 -1.96
C MET A 96 0.09 5.07 -3.36
N VAL A 97 0.64 6.26 -3.63
CA VAL A 97 0.63 6.91 -4.95
C VAL A 97 2.06 7.23 -5.36
N LEU A 98 2.50 6.64 -6.47
CA LEU A 98 3.78 6.97 -7.09
C LEU A 98 3.52 7.85 -8.31
N LYS A 99 4.00 9.09 -8.26
CA LYS A 99 4.03 10.05 -9.37
C LYS A 99 5.44 10.15 -9.89
N TYR A 100 5.62 10.16 -11.21
CA TYR A 100 6.96 10.25 -11.79
C TYR A 100 6.96 10.81 -13.21
N VAL A 101 8.15 11.18 -13.66
CA VAL A 101 8.41 11.57 -15.06
C VAL A 101 9.04 10.37 -15.78
N PRO A 102 8.50 9.94 -16.93
CA PRO A 102 9.14 8.93 -17.76
C PRO A 102 10.46 9.47 -18.36
N SER A 103 11.52 8.66 -18.38
CA SER A 103 12.84 9.06 -18.91
C SER A 103 12.85 9.46 -20.40
N GLU A 104 11.79 9.16 -21.16
CA GLU A 104 11.72 9.45 -22.61
C GLU A 104 11.23 10.87 -22.94
N GLU A 105 10.68 11.62 -21.97
CA GLU A 105 10.34 13.03 -22.17
C GLU A 105 11.55 13.90 -21.81
N GLY A 106 12.31 14.33 -22.83
CA GLY A 106 13.41 15.28 -22.67
C GLY A 106 12.98 16.55 -21.93
N ASP A 107 13.93 17.16 -21.21
CA ASP A 107 13.76 18.23 -20.21
C ASP A 107 13.15 19.56 -20.71
N SER A 108 12.60 19.61 -21.93
CA SER A 108 12.25 20.86 -22.62
C SER A 108 10.81 20.93 -23.15
N THR A 109 9.91 20.00 -22.80
CA THR A 109 8.49 20.16 -23.13
C THR A 109 7.74 20.91 -22.02
N PRO A 110 7.10 22.05 -22.30
CA PRO A 110 6.36 22.85 -21.32
C PRO A 110 5.09 22.17 -20.78
N ASN A 111 4.80 20.95 -21.23
CA ASN A 111 3.64 20.16 -20.85
C ASN A 111 4.08 18.74 -20.40
N ARG A 112 5.04 18.69 -19.47
CA ARG A 112 5.62 17.45 -18.92
C ARG A 112 4.52 16.57 -18.35
N LYS A 113 4.32 15.39 -18.93
CA LYS A 113 3.19 14.53 -18.60
C LYS A 113 3.58 13.57 -17.49
N TYR A 114 3.13 13.85 -16.27
CA TYR A 114 3.32 12.95 -15.16
C TYR A 114 2.56 11.64 -15.38
N LEU A 115 3.23 10.54 -15.04
CA LEU A 115 2.65 9.21 -14.96
C LEU A 115 2.43 8.83 -13.49
N TYR A 116 1.39 8.05 -13.24
CA TYR A 116 0.95 7.67 -11.92
C TYR A 116 0.72 6.17 -11.81
N ARG A 117 1.16 5.60 -10.68
CA ARG A 117 0.86 4.24 -10.25
C ARG A 117 0.20 4.32 -8.89
N PHE A 118 -0.95 3.69 -8.75
CA PHE A 118 -1.71 3.70 -7.50
C PHE A 118 -1.77 2.30 -6.92
N VAL A 119 -1.62 2.19 -5.61
CA VAL A 119 -1.59 0.89 -4.94
C VAL A 119 -2.54 0.89 -3.75
N GLN A 120 -3.29 -0.20 -3.64
CA GLN A 120 -4.05 -0.56 -2.46
C GLN A 120 -3.37 -1.74 -1.78
N ILE A 121 -2.93 -1.55 -0.55
CA ILE A 121 -2.20 -2.53 0.25
C ILE A 121 -3.18 -3.26 1.15
N LYS A 122 -3.20 -4.60 1.05
CA LYS A 122 -4.13 -5.47 1.78
C LYS A 122 -3.40 -6.65 2.37
N HIS A 123 -2.94 -6.48 3.61
CA HIS A 123 -2.29 -7.53 4.39
C HIS A 123 -3.30 -8.26 5.28
N LYS A 124 -3.23 -9.59 5.32
CA LYS A 124 -4.01 -10.46 6.22
C LYS A 124 -3.06 -11.20 7.16
N MET A 125 -3.32 -11.10 8.46
CA MET A 125 -2.48 -11.75 9.48
C MET A 125 -2.65 -13.26 9.52
N ASN A 126 -3.90 -13.71 9.52
CA ASN A 126 -4.25 -15.12 9.56
C ASN A 126 -4.81 -15.49 8.19
N LEU A 127 -3.94 -15.97 7.31
CA LEU A 127 -4.36 -16.64 6.10
C LEU A 127 -4.76 -18.06 6.51
N SER A 128 -6.06 -18.36 6.57
CA SER A 128 -6.43 -19.77 6.39
C SER A 128 -6.05 -20.14 4.95
N GLU A 129 -5.38 -21.27 4.77
CA GLU A 129 -4.84 -21.72 3.47
C GLU A 129 -5.91 -21.82 2.35
N VAL A 130 -7.20 -21.76 2.74
CA VAL A 130 -8.37 -21.87 1.86
C VAL A 130 -8.88 -20.51 1.35
N ALA A 131 -8.58 -19.40 2.04
CA ALA A 131 -9.14 -18.09 1.67
C ALA A 131 -8.39 -17.49 0.48
N LYS A 132 -8.81 -17.80 -0.74
CA LYS A 132 -8.35 -17.13 -1.97
C LYS A 132 -9.30 -16.00 -2.38
N ILE A 133 -8.83 -15.07 -3.21
CA ILE A 133 -9.71 -14.10 -3.88
C ILE A 133 -10.52 -14.90 -4.92
N SER A 134 -11.84 -14.91 -4.78
CA SER A 134 -12.77 -15.65 -5.66
C SER A 134 -13.58 -14.70 -6.54
N VAL A 135 -14.31 -15.23 -7.53
CA VAL A 135 -15.31 -14.45 -8.28
C VAL A 135 -16.32 -13.79 -7.34
N GLY A 136 -16.74 -14.50 -6.28
CA GLY A 136 -17.62 -13.95 -5.25
C GLY A 136 -17.01 -12.71 -4.59
N SER A 137 -15.72 -12.75 -4.25
CA SER A 137 -15.02 -11.60 -3.67
C SER A 137 -14.91 -10.42 -4.64
N LEU A 138 -14.70 -10.68 -5.94
CA LEU A 138 -14.65 -9.65 -7.00
C LEU A 138 -16.01 -8.97 -7.25
N MET A 139 -17.11 -9.67 -6.93
CA MET A 139 -18.48 -9.20 -7.13
C MET A 139 -19.18 -8.78 -5.84
N SER A 140 -18.47 -8.85 -4.71
CA SER A 140 -19.07 -8.65 -3.40
C SER A 140 -19.44 -7.19 -3.15
N GLU A 141 -20.62 -6.95 -2.62
CA GLU A 141 -21.04 -5.66 -2.07
C GLU A 141 -20.82 -5.56 -0.56
N LYS A 142 -20.48 -6.69 0.08
CA LYS A 142 -20.30 -6.80 1.52
C LYS A 142 -19.02 -6.08 1.94
N HIS A 143 -19.12 -5.27 3.00
CA HIS A 143 -18.03 -4.42 3.49
C HIS A 143 -16.70 -5.16 3.69
N ILE A 144 -16.75 -6.41 4.16
CA ILE A 144 -15.55 -7.21 4.46
C ILE A 144 -14.77 -7.67 3.21
N GLU A 145 -15.43 -7.75 2.05
CA GLU A 145 -14.83 -8.17 0.76
C GLU A 145 -14.74 -7.01 -0.25
N ARG A 146 -15.29 -5.84 0.07
CA ARG A 146 -15.23 -4.62 -0.79
C ARG A 146 -13.82 -4.29 -1.27
N GLN A 147 -12.81 -4.68 -0.51
CA GLN A 147 -11.40 -4.44 -0.82
C GLN A 147 -10.92 -5.11 -2.12
N TYR A 148 -11.62 -6.13 -2.62
CA TYR A 148 -11.32 -6.78 -3.90
C TYR A 148 -12.44 -6.58 -4.95
N SER A 149 -13.53 -5.91 -4.57
CA SER A 149 -14.73 -5.78 -5.39
C SER A 149 -14.49 -4.86 -6.57
N LEU A 150 -14.69 -5.35 -7.80
CA LEU A 150 -14.51 -4.58 -9.02
C LEU A 150 -15.44 -3.36 -9.07
N ILE A 151 -16.65 -3.49 -8.52
CA ILE A 151 -17.63 -2.38 -8.41
C ILE A 151 -17.06 -1.27 -7.53
N TYR A 152 -16.49 -1.63 -6.36
CA TYR A 152 -15.90 -0.66 -5.44
C TYR A 152 -14.67 0.00 -6.06
N LEU A 153 -13.75 -0.80 -6.60
CA LEU A 153 -12.53 -0.32 -7.24
C LEU A 153 -12.82 0.57 -8.43
N PHE A 154 -13.85 0.26 -9.23
CA PHE A 154 -14.27 1.11 -10.35
C PHE A 154 -14.86 2.44 -9.86
N LYS A 155 -15.70 2.44 -8.81
CA LYS A 155 -16.18 3.68 -8.19
C LYS A 155 -15.02 4.55 -7.68
N SER A 156 -14.01 3.93 -7.05
CA SER A 156 -12.79 4.61 -6.60
C SER A 156 -12.01 5.23 -7.76
N TYR A 157 -11.81 4.47 -8.84
CA TYR A 157 -11.18 4.97 -10.07
C TYR A 157 -11.91 6.19 -10.65
N LEU A 158 -13.24 6.13 -10.77
CA LEU A 158 -14.05 7.25 -11.27
C LEU A 158 -13.96 8.50 -10.38
N ASN A 159 -13.91 8.32 -9.06
CA ASN A 159 -13.77 9.44 -8.12
C ASN A 159 -12.38 10.07 -8.21
N MET A 160 -11.34 9.24 -8.34
CA MET A 160 -9.96 9.68 -8.47
C MET A 160 -9.78 10.54 -9.72
N LEU A 161 -10.26 10.08 -10.89
CA LEU A 161 -10.22 10.87 -12.14
C LEU A 161 -10.90 12.24 -12.04
N LYS A 162 -11.86 12.41 -11.12
CA LYS A 162 -12.57 13.69 -10.94
C LYS A 162 -11.87 14.64 -9.97
N LYS A 163 -11.09 14.12 -9.02
CA LYS A 163 -10.67 14.88 -7.83
C LYS A 163 -9.16 14.96 -7.66
N PHE A 164 -8.43 13.94 -8.07
CA PHE A 164 -7.00 13.86 -7.80
C PHE A 164 -6.19 14.53 -8.90
N GLU A 165 -5.55 15.66 -8.59
CA GLU A 165 -4.62 16.43 -9.45
C GLU A 165 -5.10 16.69 -10.90
N GLY A 166 -6.39 16.57 -11.19
CA GLY A 166 -6.93 16.69 -12.55
C GLY A 166 -6.41 15.63 -13.53
N ILE A 167 -5.98 14.46 -13.04
CA ILE A 167 -5.36 13.43 -13.89
C ILE A 167 -6.35 12.84 -14.91
N THR A 168 -5.82 12.45 -16.07
CA THR A 168 -6.56 11.73 -17.11
C THR A 168 -6.27 10.22 -17.09
N PRO A 169 -7.14 9.38 -17.66
CA PRO A 169 -6.93 7.93 -17.70
C PRO A 169 -5.58 7.50 -18.29
N ASP A 170 -5.08 8.21 -19.29
CA ASP A 170 -3.81 7.93 -19.96
C ASP A 170 -2.57 8.28 -19.13
N GLN A 171 -2.73 9.01 -18.02
CA GLN A 171 -1.66 9.25 -17.04
C GLN A 171 -1.55 8.12 -16.01
N ILE A 172 -2.53 7.22 -15.94
CA ILE A 172 -2.54 6.10 -14.98
C ILE A 172 -1.92 4.88 -15.66
N VAL A 173 -0.77 4.45 -15.16
CA VAL A 173 -0.06 3.26 -15.66
C VAL A 173 -0.71 2.01 -15.12
N ASP A 174 -0.90 1.92 -13.81
CA ASP A 174 -1.62 0.82 -13.17
C ASP A 174 -2.30 1.22 -11.86
N LEU A 175 -3.27 0.36 -11.51
CA LEU A 175 -4.01 0.33 -10.27
C LEU A 175 -3.75 -1.04 -9.65
N THR A 176 -2.87 -1.11 -8.66
CA THR A 176 -2.43 -2.41 -8.12
C THR A 176 -3.11 -2.72 -6.80
N ILE A 177 -3.70 -3.91 -6.68
CA ILE A 177 -4.08 -4.50 -5.40
C ILE A 177 -2.93 -5.37 -4.92
N PHE A 178 -2.24 -4.91 -3.89
CA PHE A 178 -1.05 -5.56 -3.33
C PHE A 178 -1.42 -6.32 -2.05
N THR A 179 -1.33 -7.66 -2.09
CA THR A 179 -1.82 -8.50 -1.00
C THR A 179 -1.02 -9.78 -0.81
N ASN A 180 -0.87 -10.21 0.44
CA ASN A 180 -0.31 -11.52 0.78
C ASN A 180 -1.30 -12.67 0.56
N LYS A 181 -2.57 -12.37 0.27
CA LYS A 181 -3.60 -13.36 -0.10
C LYS A 181 -3.36 -13.87 -1.52
N ASP A 182 -3.62 -15.16 -1.77
CA ASP A 182 -3.60 -15.73 -3.12
C ASP A 182 -4.94 -15.49 -3.86
N ILE A 183 -4.93 -15.65 -5.17
CA ILE A 183 -6.12 -15.55 -6.03
C ILE A 183 -6.51 -16.93 -6.58
N GLY A 184 -7.81 -17.16 -6.71
CA GLY A 184 -8.32 -18.38 -7.33
C GLY A 184 -7.91 -18.48 -8.80
N ALA A 185 -8.02 -19.68 -9.37
CA ALA A 185 -7.82 -19.88 -10.81
C ALA A 185 -9.01 -19.29 -11.59
N LEU A 186 -8.94 -17.99 -11.89
CA LEU A 186 -9.96 -17.27 -12.65
C LEU A 186 -9.54 -17.21 -14.12
N LYS A 187 -10.39 -17.72 -15.01
CA LYS A 187 -10.07 -17.86 -16.45
C LYS A 187 -9.76 -16.54 -17.15
N PHE A 188 -10.29 -15.44 -16.65
CA PHE A 188 -10.09 -14.08 -17.18
C PHE A 188 -8.89 -13.36 -16.54
N LEU A 189 -8.04 -14.06 -15.78
CA LEU A 189 -6.79 -13.52 -15.26
C LEU A 189 -5.61 -14.15 -15.99
N VAL A 190 -4.71 -13.30 -16.48
CA VAL A 190 -3.47 -13.73 -17.13
C VAL A 190 -2.26 -13.20 -16.37
N PRO A 191 -1.19 -14.01 -16.22
CA PRO A 191 0.03 -13.58 -15.57
C PRO A 191 0.67 -12.41 -16.34
N VAL A 192 1.34 -11.52 -15.63
CA VAL A 192 2.11 -10.42 -16.23
C VAL A 192 3.58 -10.49 -15.85
N ALA A 193 4.40 -9.80 -16.63
CA ALA A 193 5.84 -9.70 -16.39
C ALA A 193 6.15 -9.09 -15.03
N LYS A 194 7.38 -9.36 -14.58
CA LYS A 194 7.86 -8.86 -13.31
C LYS A 194 7.95 -7.34 -13.28
N ASP A 195 7.65 -6.75 -12.13
CA ASP A 195 7.82 -5.34 -11.83
C ASP A 195 9.20 -5.02 -11.25
N GLY A 196 9.87 -3.99 -11.75
CA GLY A 196 11.13 -3.52 -11.14
C GLY A 196 10.96 -2.95 -9.73
N ILE A 197 9.77 -2.43 -9.41
CA ILE A 197 9.49 -1.71 -8.16
C ILE A 197 8.70 -2.60 -7.18
N PHE A 198 7.63 -3.25 -7.63
CA PHE A 198 6.71 -3.96 -6.73
C PHE A 198 7.00 -5.45 -6.53
N ASP A 199 7.97 -6.05 -7.23
CA ASP A 199 8.24 -7.49 -7.12
C ASP A 199 9.40 -7.86 -6.21
N PHE A 200 9.23 -9.01 -5.56
CA PHE A 200 10.22 -9.64 -4.71
C PHE A 200 10.81 -10.88 -5.39
N GLU A 201 12.09 -11.12 -5.18
CA GLU A 201 12.74 -12.30 -5.74
C GLU A 201 12.21 -13.58 -5.09
N GLY A 202 11.65 -14.47 -5.92
CA GLY A 202 11.12 -15.76 -5.48
C GLY A 202 9.76 -15.70 -4.79
N LYS A 203 9.12 -14.52 -4.71
CA LYS A 203 7.84 -14.32 -3.99
C LYS A 203 6.87 -13.47 -4.79
N GLY A 204 5.58 -13.72 -4.59
CA GLY A 204 4.51 -12.98 -5.24
C GLY A 204 4.26 -13.40 -6.69
N LYS A 205 3.05 -13.11 -7.15
CA LYS A 205 2.61 -13.25 -8.54
C LYS A 205 1.79 -12.03 -8.93
N ARG A 206 1.78 -11.71 -10.23
CA ARG A 206 1.01 -10.59 -10.77
C ARG A 206 0.08 -11.06 -11.88
N TYR A 207 -1.15 -10.58 -11.83
CA TYR A 207 -2.18 -10.89 -12.82
C TYR A 207 -2.87 -9.62 -13.29
N ARG A 208 -3.28 -9.61 -14.56
CA ARG A 208 -4.19 -8.60 -15.14
C ARG A 208 -5.42 -9.27 -15.74
N MET A 209 -6.43 -8.47 -16.03
CA MET A 209 -7.61 -8.94 -16.75
C MET A 209 -7.28 -9.25 -18.21
N ASP A 210 -7.63 -10.45 -18.66
CA ASP A 210 -7.82 -10.77 -20.07
C ASP A 210 -9.16 -10.20 -20.51
N ILE A 211 -9.13 -9.09 -21.23
CA ILE A 211 -10.34 -8.33 -21.59
C ILE A 211 -11.29 -9.13 -22.50
N PRO A 212 -10.83 -9.74 -23.62
CA PRO A 212 -11.67 -10.64 -24.40
C PRO A 212 -12.33 -11.73 -23.54
N MET A 213 -11.57 -12.40 -22.69
CA MET A 213 -12.11 -13.47 -21.84
C MET A 213 -13.08 -12.94 -20.77
N PHE A 214 -12.80 -11.76 -20.22
CA PHE A 214 -13.66 -11.09 -19.24
C PHE A 214 -15.01 -10.68 -19.84
N GLN A 215 -15.02 -10.21 -21.09
CA GLN A 215 -16.25 -9.79 -21.78
C GLN A 215 -17.23 -10.94 -22.03
N ILE A 216 -16.76 -12.19 -22.04
CA ILE A 216 -17.60 -13.39 -22.09
C ILE A 216 -18.43 -13.53 -20.80
N ASP A 217 -17.92 -13.06 -19.64
CA ASP A 217 -18.68 -13.03 -18.40
C ASP A 217 -19.62 -11.82 -18.35
N SER A 218 -20.84 -12.02 -18.88
CA SER A 218 -21.86 -10.99 -19.01
C SER A 218 -22.29 -10.39 -17.67
N ARG A 219 -22.17 -11.13 -16.56
CA ARG A 219 -22.68 -10.69 -15.25
C ARG A 219 -21.78 -9.62 -14.64
N MET A 220 -20.46 -9.85 -14.61
CA MET A 220 -19.53 -8.88 -14.02
C MET A 220 -19.54 -7.56 -14.78
N LEU A 221 -19.57 -7.62 -16.11
CA LEU A 221 -19.63 -6.44 -16.97
C LEU A 221 -20.95 -5.67 -16.77
N THR A 222 -22.07 -6.38 -16.63
CA THR A 222 -23.38 -5.76 -16.35
C THR A 222 -23.36 -4.97 -15.04
N CYS A 223 -22.77 -5.52 -13.97
CA CYS A 223 -22.65 -4.80 -12.70
C CYS A 223 -21.76 -3.55 -12.80
N LEU A 224 -20.70 -3.58 -13.61
CA LEU A 224 -19.88 -2.38 -13.85
C LEU A 224 -20.64 -1.30 -14.63
N ARG A 225 -21.45 -1.70 -15.61
CA ARG A 225 -22.32 -0.79 -16.38
C ARG A 225 -23.39 -0.11 -15.53
N GLN A 226 -23.87 -0.76 -14.47
CA GLN A 226 -24.78 -0.15 -13.50
C GLN A 226 -24.11 0.99 -12.71
N VAL A 227 -22.79 0.97 -12.53
CA VAL A 227 -22.05 2.09 -11.93
C VAL A 227 -21.91 3.23 -12.93
N ARG A 228 -21.50 2.91 -14.16
CA ARG A 228 -21.39 3.87 -15.24
C ARG A 228 -21.49 3.15 -16.59
N SER A 229 -22.49 3.51 -17.39
CA SER A 229 -22.75 2.92 -18.70
C SER A 229 -21.79 3.47 -19.78
N ASP A 230 -20.50 3.23 -19.61
CA ASP A 230 -19.42 3.66 -20.52
C ASP A 230 -18.39 2.53 -20.64
N ASP A 231 -18.54 1.71 -21.69
CA ASP A 231 -17.69 0.54 -21.90
C ASP A 231 -16.22 0.92 -22.14
N ALA A 232 -15.95 2.03 -22.83
CA ALA A 232 -14.57 2.47 -23.05
C ALA A 232 -13.87 2.75 -21.72
N LEU A 233 -14.58 3.40 -20.78
CA LEU A 233 -14.06 3.71 -19.46
C LEU A 233 -13.94 2.47 -18.56
N ILE A 234 -14.90 1.56 -18.60
CA ILE A 234 -14.85 0.27 -17.88
C ILE A 234 -13.65 -0.55 -18.35
N LEU A 235 -13.51 -0.75 -19.65
CA LEU A 235 -12.42 -1.53 -20.22
C LEU A 235 -11.07 -0.83 -19.99
N GLY A 236 -11.05 0.51 -20.04
CA GLY A 236 -9.88 1.31 -19.69
C GLY A 236 -9.42 1.16 -18.24
N PHE A 237 -10.37 0.99 -17.31
CA PHE A 237 -10.11 0.65 -15.91
C PHE A 237 -9.59 -0.78 -15.75
N LEU A 238 -10.29 -1.77 -16.31
CA LEU A 238 -9.92 -3.19 -16.18
C LEU A 238 -8.54 -3.49 -16.76
N LYS A 239 -8.14 -2.81 -17.83
CA LYS A 239 -6.79 -2.92 -18.43
C LYS A 239 -5.67 -2.46 -17.49
N LYS A 240 -5.96 -1.52 -16.58
CA LYS A 240 -4.98 -0.95 -15.63
C LYS A 240 -4.95 -1.69 -14.29
N LEU A 241 -6.00 -2.45 -13.98
CA LEU A 241 -6.11 -3.17 -12.72
C LEU A 241 -5.13 -4.36 -12.70
N VAL A 242 -4.27 -4.38 -11.68
CA VAL A 242 -3.28 -5.43 -11.46
C VAL A 242 -3.49 -6.05 -10.08
N PHE A 243 -3.52 -7.38 -10.01
CA PHE A 243 -3.52 -8.12 -8.76
C PHE A 243 -2.10 -8.61 -8.47
N ALA A 244 -1.42 -8.01 -7.49
CA ALA A 244 -0.15 -8.46 -6.96
C ALA A 244 -0.43 -9.30 -5.69
N VAL A 245 -0.42 -10.63 -5.85
CA VAL A 245 -0.93 -11.61 -4.88
C VAL A 245 0.19 -12.50 -4.34
N GLY A 246 -0.04 -13.15 -3.21
CA GLY A 246 0.98 -14.00 -2.56
C GLY A 246 2.24 -13.23 -2.18
N GLN A 247 2.10 -11.93 -1.90
CA GLN A 247 3.17 -11.05 -1.46
C GLN A 247 3.72 -11.46 -0.08
N PRO A 248 4.96 -11.06 0.27
CA PRO A 248 5.57 -11.39 1.55
C PRO A 248 4.71 -10.99 2.74
N CYS A 249 4.77 -11.73 3.85
CA CYS A 249 4.26 -11.25 5.13
C CYS A 249 5.24 -10.26 5.79
N GLU A 250 4.84 -9.63 6.90
CA GLU A 250 5.63 -8.55 7.53
C GLU A 250 7.09 -8.93 7.91
N PRO A 251 7.39 -10.13 8.49
CA PRO A 251 8.77 -10.54 8.75
C PRO A 251 9.55 -10.83 7.46
N GLU A 252 8.93 -11.55 6.51
CA GLU A 252 9.55 -11.88 5.22
C GLU A 252 9.92 -10.61 4.44
N LEU A 253 9.10 -9.57 4.52
CA LEU A 253 9.32 -8.31 3.81
C LEU A 253 10.63 -7.65 4.23
N GLU A 254 10.92 -7.60 5.53
CA GLU A 254 12.15 -7.04 6.08
C GLU A 254 13.39 -7.82 5.61
N GLU A 255 13.36 -9.14 5.73
CA GLU A 255 14.46 -10.01 5.27
C GLU A 255 14.76 -9.79 3.78
N LEU A 256 13.72 -9.67 2.96
CA LEU A 256 13.85 -9.45 1.52
C LEU A 256 14.44 -8.08 1.18
N ILE A 257 14.06 -7.03 1.92
CA ILE A 257 14.61 -5.67 1.73
C ILE A 257 16.09 -5.65 2.10
N THR A 258 16.43 -6.12 3.30
CA THR A 258 17.82 -6.16 3.80
C THR A 258 18.71 -6.98 2.87
N ARG A 259 18.21 -8.13 2.38
CA ARG A 259 18.95 -8.95 1.41
C ARG A 259 19.20 -8.24 0.08
N ASP A 260 18.23 -7.49 -0.45
CA ASP A 260 18.42 -6.72 -1.70
C ASP A 260 19.40 -5.56 -1.48
N MET A 261 19.34 -4.88 -0.32
CA MET A 261 20.31 -3.86 0.07
C MET A 261 21.73 -4.43 0.24
N GLY A 262 21.86 -5.68 0.70
CA GLY A 262 23.14 -6.39 0.82
C GLY A 262 23.87 -6.59 -0.51
N ARG A 263 23.20 -6.36 -1.65
CA ARG A 263 23.83 -6.31 -2.97
C ARG A 263 24.70 -5.08 -3.15
N LEU A 264 24.40 -3.97 -2.47
CA LEU A 264 25.13 -2.71 -2.55
C LEU A 264 25.98 -2.45 -1.29
N TYR A 265 25.43 -2.71 -0.10
CA TYR A 265 26.04 -2.33 1.16
C TYR A 265 26.58 -3.55 1.91
N ARG A 266 27.78 -3.42 2.51
CA ARG A 266 28.36 -4.47 3.38
C ARG A 266 27.61 -4.61 4.69
N PHE A 267 26.94 -3.55 5.12
CA PHE A 267 26.18 -3.47 6.37
C PHE A 267 24.72 -3.11 6.08
N PRO A 268 23.97 -3.98 5.36
CA PRO A 268 22.63 -3.63 4.89
C PRO A 268 21.65 -3.35 6.02
N ASP A 269 21.80 -3.97 7.19
CA ASP A 269 20.94 -3.73 8.35
C ASP A 269 20.98 -2.27 8.82
N PHE A 270 22.15 -1.63 8.78
CA PHE A 270 22.27 -0.22 9.18
C PHE A 270 21.52 0.70 8.21
N PHE A 271 21.66 0.47 6.90
CA PHE A 271 20.97 1.24 5.87
C PHE A 271 19.46 0.99 5.89
N TYR A 272 19.04 -0.27 6.08
CA TYR A 272 17.63 -0.60 6.21
C TYR A 272 17.01 0.09 7.42
N ASN A 273 17.62 -0.03 8.60
CA ASN A 273 17.08 0.55 9.83
C ASN A 273 16.98 2.07 9.77
N ASP A 274 18.01 2.74 9.23
CA ASP A 274 18.01 4.20 9.11
C ASP A 274 16.99 4.68 8.06
N LEU A 275 16.92 4.03 6.91
CA LEU A 275 15.92 4.35 5.89
C LEU A 275 14.51 4.08 6.41
N TYR A 276 14.26 2.94 7.06
CA TYR A 276 12.96 2.60 7.64
C TYR A 276 12.52 3.67 8.66
N LYS A 277 13.44 4.12 9.53
CA LYS A 277 13.18 5.23 10.46
C LYS A 277 12.84 6.53 9.72
N SER A 278 13.61 6.91 8.71
CA SER A 278 13.35 8.10 7.88
C SER A 278 11.99 8.02 7.18
N ILE A 279 11.58 6.84 6.70
CA ILE A 279 10.26 6.63 6.10
C ILE A 279 9.14 6.73 7.16
N ILE A 280 9.34 6.25 8.40
CA ILE A 280 8.37 6.46 9.49
C ILE A 280 8.21 7.95 9.78
N GLU A 281 9.31 8.67 9.94
CA GLU A 281 9.30 10.11 10.23
C GLU A 281 8.57 10.88 9.12
N TRP A 282 8.83 10.54 7.86
CA TRP A 282 8.09 11.08 6.72
C TRP A 282 6.61 10.68 6.74
N PHE A 283 6.29 9.40 6.97
CA PHE A 283 4.90 8.90 6.99
C PHE A 283 4.04 9.61 8.03
N LEU A 284 4.64 9.97 9.18
CA LEU A 284 3.99 10.70 10.26
C LEU A 284 4.05 12.23 10.07
N SER A 285 4.78 12.72 9.08
CA SER A 285 4.92 14.16 8.84
C SER A 285 3.62 14.76 8.31
N TYR A 286 3.19 15.84 8.95
CA TYR A 286 1.97 16.56 8.61
C TYR A 286 2.17 18.04 8.87
N ASP A 287 2.14 18.85 7.82
CA ASP A 287 2.34 20.29 7.89
C ASP A 287 1.20 21.04 7.21
N ASN A 288 0.66 22.06 7.88
CA ASN A 288 -0.39 22.92 7.35
C ASN A 288 -1.59 22.18 6.72
N GLY A 289 -1.99 21.06 7.34
CA GLY A 289 -3.12 20.25 6.88
C GLY A 289 -2.80 19.31 5.70
N LYS A 290 -1.51 19.08 5.38
CA LYS A 290 -1.08 18.24 4.26
C LYS A 290 0.12 17.37 4.64
N ALA A 291 0.14 16.16 4.12
CA ALA A 291 1.33 15.31 4.14
C ALA A 291 2.22 15.67 2.92
N PRO A 292 3.53 15.84 3.10
CA PRO A 292 4.44 16.10 1.98
C PRO A 292 4.67 14.84 1.15
N TYR A 293 5.01 15.01 -0.12
CA TYR A 293 5.56 13.92 -0.92
C TYR A 293 6.95 13.52 -0.40
N LEU A 294 7.21 12.21 -0.31
CA LEU A 294 8.58 11.70 -0.24
C LEU A 294 9.20 11.85 -1.62
N THR A 295 10.45 12.31 -1.66
CA THR A 295 11.16 12.60 -2.91
C THR A 295 12.47 11.84 -2.98
N LYS A 296 12.99 11.70 -4.20
CA LYS A 296 14.35 11.22 -4.44
C LYS A 296 15.38 11.94 -3.56
N ARG A 297 15.32 13.27 -3.50
CA ARG A 297 16.24 14.10 -2.69
C ARG A 297 16.21 13.71 -1.21
N HIS A 298 15.03 13.57 -0.63
CA HIS A 298 14.89 13.18 0.78
C HIS A 298 15.57 11.84 1.07
N VAL A 299 15.32 10.82 0.26
CA VAL A 299 15.92 9.49 0.43
C VAL A 299 17.43 9.52 0.19
N THR A 300 17.88 10.27 -0.81
CA THR A 300 19.30 10.45 -1.14
C THR A 300 20.06 11.09 0.02
N GLU A 301 19.52 12.18 0.59
CA GLU A 301 20.11 12.86 1.75
C GLU A 301 20.15 11.94 2.98
N ASN A 302 19.12 11.13 3.22
CA ASN A 302 19.12 10.15 4.31
C ASN A 302 20.23 9.11 4.11
N LEU A 303 20.25 8.41 2.97
CA LEU A 303 21.26 7.38 2.68
C LEU A 303 22.70 7.93 2.73
N ALA A 304 22.92 9.17 2.26
CA ALA A 304 24.21 9.83 2.32
C ALA A 304 24.66 10.13 3.77
N LYS A 305 23.72 10.53 4.64
CA LYS A 305 23.99 10.71 6.08
C LYS A 305 24.33 9.37 6.74
N THR A 306 23.57 8.30 6.48
CA THR A 306 23.87 6.96 7.02
C THR A 306 25.26 6.50 6.61
N HIS A 307 25.61 6.70 5.33
CA HIS A 307 26.94 6.39 4.79
C HIS A 307 28.04 7.17 5.52
N HIS A 308 27.87 8.48 5.68
CA HIS A 308 28.83 9.34 6.37
C HIS A 308 29.01 8.94 7.86
N MET A 309 27.92 8.63 8.56
CA MET A 309 27.98 8.16 9.95
C MET A 309 28.74 6.84 10.09
N LEU A 310 28.56 5.90 9.16
CA LEU A 310 29.28 4.63 9.18
C LEU A 310 30.78 4.79 8.91
N LEU A 311 31.16 5.69 8.00
CA LEU A 311 32.57 6.02 7.74
C LEU A 311 33.26 6.58 8.99
N GLN A 312 32.59 7.49 9.71
CA GLN A 312 33.14 8.08 10.94
C GLN A 312 33.20 7.08 12.10
N ALA A 313 32.17 6.25 12.28
CA ALA A 313 32.02 5.42 13.47
C ALA A 313 32.93 4.17 13.49
N LYS A 314 33.36 3.67 12.33
CA LYS A 314 34.00 2.34 12.26
C LYS A 314 35.44 2.29 11.73
N ASN A 315 36.07 3.41 11.34
CA ASN A 315 37.32 3.38 10.56
C ASN A 315 37.22 2.39 9.37
N VAL A 316 36.01 2.20 8.83
CA VAL A 316 35.77 1.27 7.74
C VAL A 316 36.12 2.00 6.45
N GLU A 317 37.20 1.54 5.80
CA GLU A 317 37.63 2.11 4.51
C GLU A 317 36.61 1.86 3.40
N GLU A 318 35.70 0.89 3.56
CA GLU A 318 34.80 0.47 2.47
C GLU A 318 33.42 -0.01 2.97
N VAL A 319 32.39 0.83 2.73
CA VAL A 319 30.98 0.57 3.11
C VAL A 319 30.21 -0.21 2.04
N PHE A 320 30.68 -0.18 0.80
CA PHE A 320 30.05 -0.81 -0.37
C PHE A 320 30.62 -2.22 -0.63
N THR A 321 29.82 -3.12 -1.21
CA THR A 321 30.23 -4.50 -1.49
C THR A 321 31.04 -4.65 -2.78
N THR A 322 30.80 -3.84 -3.81
CA THR A 322 31.48 -3.93 -5.14
C THR A 322 31.44 -2.62 -5.94
N ASN A 323 32.33 -2.48 -6.95
CA ASN A 323 32.41 -1.36 -7.92
C ASN A 323 31.30 -1.37 -9.01
N ALA A 324 30.34 -2.31 -8.97
CA ALA A 324 29.45 -2.58 -10.10
C ALA A 324 28.13 -1.77 -10.13
N LEU A 325 28.00 -0.71 -9.32
CA LEU A 325 26.92 0.28 -9.49
C LEU A 325 27.50 1.67 -9.28
N SER A 326 28.09 2.24 -10.34
CA SER A 326 28.79 3.53 -10.26
C SER A 326 27.83 4.66 -9.87
N LYS A 327 26.67 4.82 -10.51
CA LYS A 327 25.86 6.06 -10.35
C LYS A 327 25.39 6.35 -8.93
N LEU A 328 24.68 5.43 -8.27
CA LEU A 328 24.19 5.65 -6.90
C LEU A 328 25.36 5.72 -5.91
N THR A 329 26.37 4.86 -6.07
CA THR A 329 27.58 4.86 -5.23
C THR A 329 28.34 6.18 -5.33
N ASP A 330 28.51 6.70 -6.54
CA ASP A 330 29.22 7.96 -6.83
C ASP A 330 28.43 9.15 -6.29
N GLU A 331 27.09 9.14 -6.43
CA GLU A 331 26.20 10.14 -5.83
C GLU A 331 26.31 10.15 -4.30
N MET A 332 26.27 8.98 -3.65
CA MET A 332 26.43 8.84 -2.20
C MET A 332 27.81 9.30 -1.72
N LYS A 333 28.88 8.94 -2.43
CA LYS A 333 30.25 9.36 -2.11
C LYS A 333 30.39 10.88 -2.21
N SER A 334 29.95 11.47 -3.32
CA SER A 334 29.99 12.91 -3.56
C SER A 334 29.26 13.70 -2.47
N LEU A 335 28.04 13.29 -2.12
CA LEU A 335 27.25 13.95 -1.08
C LEU A 335 27.88 13.79 0.30
N SER A 336 28.44 12.61 0.62
CA SER A 336 29.12 12.41 1.92
C SER A 336 30.37 13.28 2.10
N LEU A 337 31.11 13.56 1.02
CA LEU A 337 32.24 14.49 1.03
C LEU A 337 31.78 15.93 1.28
N SER A 338 30.63 16.34 0.70
CA SER A 338 30.06 17.67 0.95
C SER A 338 29.64 17.86 2.42
N LEU A 339 29.18 16.80 3.09
CA LEU A 339 28.83 16.80 4.52
C LEU A 339 30.06 16.89 5.44
N SER A 340 31.25 16.60 4.91
CA SER A 340 32.52 16.63 5.65
C SER A 340 33.22 18.00 5.60
N SER A 341 32.70 18.94 4.81
CA SER A 341 33.28 20.28 4.66
C SER A 341 32.77 21.21 5.77
N PRO A 342 33.65 21.82 6.60
CA PRO A 342 33.21 22.75 7.62
C PRO A 342 32.54 23.96 6.96
N SER A 343 31.30 24.25 7.32
CA SER A 343 30.62 25.48 6.96
C SER A 343 31.50 26.65 7.41
N LEU A 344 32.07 27.40 6.47
CA LEU A 344 32.66 28.70 6.75
C LEU A 344 31.55 29.60 7.31
N SER A 345 31.62 29.85 8.61
CA SER A 345 30.85 30.91 9.26
C SER A 345 31.24 32.26 8.64
N PRO A 346 30.28 33.17 8.40
CA PRO A 346 30.61 34.52 8.01
C PRO A 346 31.20 35.25 9.22
N GLN A 347 32.50 35.56 9.18
CA GLN A 347 33.10 36.51 10.10
C GLN A 347 32.55 37.90 9.81
N SER A 348 31.63 38.38 10.65
CA SER A 348 31.32 39.80 10.74
C SER A 348 32.40 40.51 11.56
N SER A 349 33.42 41.05 10.90
CA SER A 349 34.29 42.06 11.49
C SER A 349 33.64 43.44 11.33
N ALA A 350 32.76 43.80 12.25
CA ALA A 350 32.39 45.20 12.46
C ALA A 350 33.29 45.76 13.55
N GLY A 351 34.38 46.40 13.14
CA GLY A 351 35.24 47.19 14.01
C GLY A 351 34.51 48.46 14.44
N PHE A 352 34.36 48.62 15.75
CA PHE A 352 34.08 49.89 16.40
C PHE A 352 35.33 50.78 16.34
N THR A 353 35.17 52.05 15.98
CA THR A 353 36.02 53.13 16.52
C THR A 353 35.23 54.43 16.58
N ILE A 354 35.00 54.85 17.84
CA ILE A 354 34.71 56.16 18.45
C ILE A 354 33.95 57.21 17.61
#